data_AF-A0A9X1NH88-F1
#
_entry.id   AF-A0A9X1NH88-F1
#
_cell.length_a   1.000
_cell.length_b   1.000
_cell.length_c   1.000
_cell.angle_alpha   90.00
_cell.angle_beta   90.00
_cell.angle_gamma   90.00
#
_symmetry.space_group_name_H-M   'P 1'
#
loop_
_entity.id
_entity.type
_entity.pdbx_description
1 polymer ?
#
loop_
_entity_poly.entity_id
_entity_poly.type
_entity_poly.pdbx_seq_one_letter_code
_entity_poly.pdbx_strand_id
1 'polypeptide(L)'
;METTSKTQLQSGAAAPRGRRRWPVMVGTAVVVVLFILGCRWVVGDNLAVLEKTNRKECVAEQYCVTWVSYPDLLVSKGRDEVHVYRVGQENGRFYSVTDPFAGDVADAEVSLTDGGITVSNSSVTITWSADTLGLLAD
;
A
#
# COMPACT_ATOMS: atom_id res chain seq x y z
N MET A 1 -88.96 -4.71 18.48
CA MET A 1 -87.74 -5.49 18.79
C MET A 1 -87.17 -5.92 17.45
N GLU A 2 -86.29 -5.09 16.89
CA GLU A 2 -85.66 -5.34 15.59
C GLU A 2 -84.19 -5.65 15.86
N THR A 3 -83.81 -6.91 15.68
CA THR A 3 -82.42 -7.37 15.68
C THR A 3 -81.94 -7.48 14.25
N THR A 4 -81.13 -6.52 13.81
CA THR A 4 -80.33 -6.64 12.58
C THR A 4 -78.85 -6.60 12.94
N SER A 5 -78.34 -7.77 13.31
CA SER A 5 -76.92 -8.09 13.24
C SER A 5 -76.52 -8.19 11.77
N LYS A 6 -75.61 -7.33 11.33
CA LYS A 6 -74.84 -7.53 10.09
C LYS A 6 -73.36 -7.36 10.43
N THR A 7 -72.77 -8.46 10.88
CA THR A 7 -71.33 -8.69 10.88
C THR A 7 -70.82 -8.51 9.45
N GLN A 8 -70.21 -7.38 9.14
CA GLN A 8 -69.44 -7.17 7.91
C GLN A 8 -68.10 -7.90 8.04
N LEU A 9 -68.08 -9.15 7.61
CA LEU A 9 -66.88 -9.82 7.14
C LEU A 9 -66.55 -9.24 5.76
N GLN A 10 -65.47 -8.47 5.62
CA GLN A 10 -64.96 -8.17 4.29
C GLN A 10 -63.44 -7.97 4.23
N SER A 11 -62.87 -8.75 3.31
CA SER A 11 -61.60 -8.55 2.63
C SER A 11 -60.32 -8.95 3.38
N GLY A 12 -59.97 -10.24 3.22
CA GLY A 12 -58.56 -10.61 3.14
C GLY A 12 -57.92 -9.92 1.93
N ALA A 13 -57.30 -8.77 2.16
CA ALA A 13 -56.43 -8.15 1.18
C ALA A 13 -55.09 -8.91 1.18
N ALA A 14 -54.88 -9.71 0.14
CA ALA A 14 -53.60 -10.34 -0.13
C ALA A 14 -52.48 -9.29 -0.08
N ALA A 15 -51.46 -9.55 0.74
CA ALA A 15 -50.29 -8.68 0.85
C ALA A 15 -49.71 -8.42 -0.55
N PRO A 16 -49.38 -7.16 -0.90
CA PRO A 16 -48.84 -6.83 -2.21
C PRO A 16 -47.55 -7.63 -2.41
N ARG A 17 -47.51 -8.41 -3.50
CA ARG A 17 -46.33 -9.18 -3.91
C ARG A 17 -45.12 -8.26 -3.91
N GLY A 18 -44.18 -8.51 -2.98
CA GLY A 18 -42.97 -7.73 -2.83
C GLY A 18 -42.28 -7.59 -4.18
N ARG A 19 -42.19 -6.36 -4.70
CA ARG A 19 -41.45 -6.05 -5.92
C ARG A 19 -40.06 -6.67 -5.77
N ARG A 20 -39.75 -7.63 -6.66
CA ARG A 20 -38.44 -8.29 -6.72
C ARG A 20 -37.36 -7.21 -6.79
N ARG A 21 -36.60 -7.04 -5.71
CA ARG A 21 -35.45 -6.10 -5.57
C ARG A 21 -34.23 -6.49 -6.40
N TRP A 22 -34.38 -7.48 -7.29
CA TRP A 22 -33.32 -8.05 -8.12
C TRP A 22 -32.58 -7.02 -9.00
N PRO A 23 -33.25 -6.05 -9.67
CA PRO A 23 -32.49 -5.08 -10.48
C PRO A 23 -31.69 -4.09 -9.63
N VAL A 24 -32.09 -3.85 -8.38
CA VAL A 24 -31.38 -2.95 -7.46
C VAL A 24 -30.09 -3.61 -6.96
N MET A 25 -30.13 -4.89 -6.59
CA MET A 25 -28.92 -5.61 -6.15
C MET A 25 -27.86 -5.71 -7.25
N VAL A 26 -28.26 -5.97 -8.49
CA VAL A 26 -27.33 -6.01 -9.63
C VAL A 26 -26.73 -4.63 -9.88
N GLY A 27 -27.53 -3.56 -9.81
CA GLY A 27 -27.04 -2.19 -9.92
C GLY A 27 -26.00 -1.84 -8.85
N THR A 28 -26.24 -2.21 -7.60
CA THR A 28 -25.29 -1.96 -6.50
C THR A 28 -23.98 -2.74 -6.70
N ALA A 29 -24.06 -4.01 -7.13
CA ALA A 29 -22.87 -4.80 -7.40
C ALA A 29 -22.01 -4.20 -8.52
N VAL A 30 -22.63 -3.73 -9.60
CA VAL A 30 -21.92 -3.07 -10.71
C VAL A 30 -21.26 -1.77 -10.25
N VAL A 31 -21.96 -0.95 -9.44
CA VAL A 31 -21.37 0.29 -8.89
C VAL A 31 -20.17 -0.01 -7.99
N VAL A 32 -20.26 -1.04 -7.13
CA VAL A 32 -19.14 -1.47 -6.28
C VAL A 32 -17.96 -1.96 -7.14
N VAL A 33 -18.22 -2.75 -8.18
CA VAL A 33 -17.16 -3.23 -9.10
C VAL A 33 -16.51 -2.06 -9.84
N LEU A 34 -17.30 -1.12 -10.37
CA LEU A 34 -16.77 0.08 -11.03
C LEU A 34 -15.99 0.97 -10.08
N PHE A 35 -16.43 1.09 -8.82
CA PHE A 35 -15.70 1.81 -7.78
C PHE A 35 -14.36 1.12 -7.46
N ILE A 36 -14.35 -0.20 -7.29
CA ILE A 36 -13.12 -0.98 -7.08
C ILE A 36 -12.18 -0.88 -8.28
N LEU A 37 -12.71 -0.95 -9.51
CA LEU A 37 -11.91 -0.82 -10.73
C LEU A 37 -11.37 0.61 -10.89
N GLY A 38 -12.17 1.63 -10.59
CA GLY A 38 -11.76 3.04 -10.60
C GLY A 38 -10.72 3.33 -9.53
N CYS A 39 -10.92 2.85 -8.30
CA CYS A 39 -9.91 2.86 -7.25
C CYS A 39 -8.68 2.09 -7.69
N ARG A 40 -8.79 0.94 -8.36
CA ARG A 40 -7.62 0.18 -8.81
C ARG A 40 -6.87 0.86 -9.96
N TRP A 41 -7.54 1.63 -10.82
CA TRP A 41 -6.89 2.43 -11.86
C TRP A 41 -6.21 3.65 -11.27
N VAL A 42 -6.92 4.41 -10.43
CA VAL A 42 -6.36 5.60 -9.78
C VAL A 42 -5.29 5.20 -8.78
N VAL A 43 -5.53 4.22 -7.92
CA VAL A 43 -4.59 3.77 -6.87
C VAL A 43 -3.54 2.81 -7.41
N GLY A 44 -3.76 2.11 -8.53
CA GLY A 44 -2.79 1.18 -9.11
C GLY A 44 -1.52 1.88 -9.58
N ASP A 45 -1.69 3.01 -10.29
CA ASP A 45 -0.57 3.85 -10.71
C ASP A 45 -0.11 4.80 -9.60
N ASN A 46 -1.01 5.20 -8.68
CA ASN A 46 -0.67 6.03 -7.51
C ASN A 46 -0.22 5.24 -6.26
N LEU A 47 -0.09 3.92 -6.33
CA LEU A 47 0.51 3.14 -5.23
C LEU A 47 1.99 3.49 -5.07
N ALA A 48 2.64 3.89 -6.17
CA ALA A 48 3.95 4.55 -6.15
C ALA A 48 3.94 5.94 -5.48
N VAL A 49 2.77 6.59 -5.33
CA VAL A 49 2.64 7.92 -4.69
C VAL A 49 2.59 7.84 -3.17
N LEU A 50 2.35 6.66 -2.59
CA LEU A 50 2.42 6.47 -1.15
C LEU A 50 3.82 6.11 -0.66
N GLU A 51 4.78 5.95 -1.57
CA GLU A 51 6.18 5.78 -1.23
C GLU A 51 6.72 7.09 -0.63
N LYS A 52 7.06 7.05 0.66
CA LYS A 52 7.66 8.19 1.33
C LYS A 52 9.15 7.95 1.49
N THR A 53 9.95 8.70 0.74
CA THR A 53 11.38 8.83 1.04
C THR A 53 11.57 9.64 2.31
N ASN A 54 12.10 9.02 3.37
CA ASN A 54 12.35 9.67 4.65
C ASN A 54 13.70 10.39 4.67
N ARG A 55 14.75 9.74 4.14
CA ARG A 55 16.12 10.27 4.08
C ARG A 55 16.81 9.72 2.83
N LYS A 56 17.72 10.51 2.26
CA LYS A 56 18.61 10.10 1.18
C LYS A 56 20.02 10.61 1.48
N GLU A 57 21.00 9.74 1.29
CA GLU A 57 22.41 10.08 1.49
C GLU A 57 23.25 9.45 0.39
N CYS A 58 24.10 10.24 -0.25
CA CYS A 58 24.94 9.76 -1.35
C CYS A 58 26.40 9.82 -0.93
N VAL A 59 27.13 8.74 -1.16
CA VAL A 59 28.51 8.56 -0.73
C VAL A 59 29.42 8.45 -1.95
N ALA A 60 30.50 9.25 -1.91
CA ALA A 60 31.56 9.26 -2.93
C ALA A 60 31.07 9.44 -4.38
N GLU A 61 29.92 10.09 -4.58
CA GLU A 61 29.28 10.33 -5.89
C GLU A 61 28.95 9.06 -6.70
N GLN A 62 29.11 7.86 -6.13
CA GLN A 62 28.90 6.60 -6.82
C GLN A 62 27.57 5.95 -6.46
N TYR A 63 27.20 6.03 -5.18
CA TYR A 63 26.03 5.35 -4.66
C TYR A 63 25.19 6.26 -3.77
N CYS A 64 23.90 5.99 -3.73
CA CYS A 64 22.97 6.61 -2.80
C CYS A 64 22.24 5.53 -2.00
N VAL A 65 22.01 5.85 -0.73
CA VAL A 65 21.17 5.09 0.18
C VAL A 65 19.92 5.92 0.43
N THR A 66 18.75 5.31 0.25
CA THR A 66 17.46 5.94 0.55
C THR A 66 16.70 5.08 1.55
N TRP A 67 16.11 5.71 2.57
CA TRP A 67 15.18 5.06 3.49
C TRP A 67 13.76 5.36 3.04
N VAL A 68 13.02 4.31 2.75
CA VAL A 68 11.71 4.36 2.13
C VAL A 68 10.69 3.75 3.06
N SER A 69 9.56 4.45 3.26
CA SER A 69 8.43 3.94 4.03
C SER A 69 7.22 3.73 3.13
N TYR A 70 6.66 2.53 3.21
CA TYR A 70 5.39 2.17 2.59
C TYR A 70 4.32 2.15 3.68
N PRO A 71 3.32 3.04 3.65
CA PRO A 71 2.29 3.09 4.68
C PRO A 71 1.39 1.86 4.66
N ASP A 72 0.72 1.61 5.79
CA ASP A 72 -0.32 0.61 5.88
C ASP A 72 -1.47 0.93 4.92
N LEU A 73 -1.91 -0.10 4.19
CA LEU A 73 -3.08 -0.04 3.32
C LEU A 73 -4.14 -1.01 3.82
N LEU A 74 -5.39 -0.78 3.41
CA LEU A 74 -6.54 -1.62 3.76
C LEU A 74 -6.33 -3.13 3.50
N VAL A 75 -5.41 -3.49 2.60
CA VAL A 75 -5.14 -4.88 2.15
C VAL A 75 -3.68 -5.32 2.34
N SER A 76 -2.79 -4.46 2.84
CA SER A 76 -1.38 -4.82 3.03
C SER A 76 -0.77 -4.05 4.19
N LYS A 77 0.04 -4.75 4.98
CA LYS A 77 0.85 -4.11 6.03
C LYS A 77 1.95 -3.27 5.38
N GLY A 78 2.13 -2.07 5.90
CA GLY A 78 3.22 -1.17 5.59
C GLY A 78 4.56 -1.79 5.99
N ARG A 79 5.61 -1.28 5.37
CA ARG A 79 6.98 -1.74 5.62
C ARG A 79 7.95 -0.60 5.34
N ASP A 80 9.03 -0.60 6.09
CA ASP A 80 10.14 0.31 5.92
C ASP A 80 11.31 -0.46 5.32
N GLU A 81 11.99 0.15 4.35
CA GLU A 81 13.09 -0.45 3.61
C GLU A 81 14.26 0.52 3.45
N VAL A 82 15.47 -0.04 3.44
CA VAL A 82 16.68 0.68 3.05
C VAL A 82 17.04 0.26 1.64
N HIS A 83 17.12 1.21 0.72
CA HIS A 83 17.45 1.00 -0.67
C HIS A 83 18.85 1.53 -0.97
N VAL A 84 19.61 0.78 -1.76
CA VAL A 84 20.94 1.16 -2.24
C VAL A 84 20.96 1.08 -3.76
N TYR A 85 21.32 2.19 -4.40
CA TYR A 85 21.39 2.31 -5.87
C TYR A 85 22.56 3.20 -6.30
N ARG A 86 22.89 3.15 -7.59
CA ARG A 86 23.92 4.02 -8.18
C ARG A 86 23.38 5.43 -8.42
N VAL A 87 24.24 6.44 -8.26
CA VAL A 87 23.89 7.83 -8.59
C VAL A 87 23.36 7.91 -10.03
N GLY A 88 22.21 8.58 -10.20
CA GLY A 88 21.51 8.69 -11.48
C GLY A 88 20.54 7.55 -11.81
N GLN A 89 20.41 6.53 -10.97
CA GLN A 89 19.49 5.40 -11.15
C GLN A 89 18.39 5.29 -10.08
N GLU A 90 17.82 6.42 -9.68
CA GLU A 90 16.82 6.51 -8.60
C GLU A 90 15.56 5.63 -8.84
N ASN A 91 15.19 5.43 -10.11
CA ASN A 91 14.07 4.58 -10.51
C ASN A 91 14.54 3.27 -11.19
N GLY A 92 15.81 2.91 -11.01
CA GLY A 92 16.47 1.79 -11.68
C GLY A 92 16.54 0.53 -10.81
N ARG A 93 17.65 -0.20 -10.94
CA ARG A 93 17.93 -1.36 -10.07
C ARG A 93 18.45 -0.86 -8.73
N PHE A 94 17.94 -1.43 -7.65
CA PHE A 94 18.40 -1.18 -6.30
C PHE A 94 18.47 -2.49 -5.52
N TYR A 95 19.31 -2.52 -4.50
CA TYR A 95 19.22 -3.51 -3.44
C TYR A 95 18.37 -2.97 -2.31
N SER A 96 17.46 -3.79 -1.78
CA SER A 96 16.68 -3.45 -0.60
C SER A 96 16.79 -4.48 0.51
N VAL A 97 16.63 -3.99 1.73
CA VAL A 97 16.47 -4.78 2.94
C VAL A 97 15.40 -4.12 3.81
N THR A 98 14.70 -4.90 4.62
CA THR A 98 13.83 -4.36 5.66
C THR A 98 14.64 -3.44 6.58
N ASP A 99 14.11 -2.24 6.85
CA ASP A 99 14.77 -1.26 7.71
C ASP A 99 14.87 -1.76 9.16
N PRO A 100 16.08 -2.08 9.67
CA PRO A 100 16.26 -2.52 11.04
C PRO A 100 16.45 -1.36 12.03
N PHE A 101 16.46 -0.11 11.55
CA PHE A 101 16.70 1.09 12.37
C PHE A 101 15.41 1.63 13.02
N ALA A 102 14.27 0.96 12.84
CA ALA A 102 13.01 1.19 13.55
C ALA A 102 12.52 2.66 13.57
N GLY A 103 12.83 3.43 12.52
CA GLY A 103 12.48 4.84 12.41
C GLY A 103 13.52 5.84 12.95
N ASP A 104 14.57 5.37 13.64
CA ASP A 104 15.71 6.18 14.09
C ASP A 104 16.76 6.36 12.97
N VAL A 105 16.27 6.60 11.76
CA VAL A 105 17.09 6.78 10.56
C VAL A 105 17.95 8.05 10.61
N ALA A 106 17.72 8.97 11.55
CA ALA A 106 18.53 10.17 11.74
C ALA A 106 19.94 9.84 12.27
N ASP A 107 20.07 8.78 13.07
CA ASP A 107 21.33 8.39 13.71
C ASP A 107 22.12 7.35 12.88
N ALA A 108 21.56 6.91 11.74
CA ALA A 108 22.26 6.04 10.82
C ALA A 108 23.33 6.83 10.05
N GLU A 109 24.56 6.32 10.08
CA GLU A 109 25.70 6.81 9.30
C GLU A 109 25.92 5.90 8.09
N VAL A 110 26.19 6.51 6.93
CA VAL A 110 26.54 5.79 5.71
C VAL A 110 28.01 6.01 5.40
N SER A 111 28.76 4.92 5.23
CA SER A 111 30.17 4.97 4.87
C SER A 111 30.51 4.00 3.73
N LEU A 112 31.56 4.35 2.98
CA LEU A 112 32.13 3.49 1.96
C LEU A 112 33.33 2.75 2.56
N THR A 113 33.30 1.42 2.59
CA THR A 113 34.37 0.59 3.13
C THR A 113 34.75 -0.46 2.10
N ASP A 114 36.01 -0.48 1.65
CA ASP A 114 36.53 -1.42 0.65
C ASP A 114 35.69 -1.51 -0.64
N GLY A 115 35.11 -0.38 -1.07
CA GLY A 115 34.22 -0.30 -2.24
C GLY A 115 32.80 -0.82 -2.00
N GLY A 116 32.51 -1.34 -0.81
CA GLY A 116 31.18 -1.65 -0.31
C GLY A 116 30.55 -0.47 0.44
N ILE A 117 29.25 -0.58 0.71
CA ILE A 117 28.49 0.40 1.51
C ILE A 117 28.15 -0.22 2.85
N THR A 118 28.43 0.52 3.91
CA THR A 118 28.00 0.17 5.25
C THR A 118 27.06 1.25 5.77
N VAL A 119 25.92 0.83 6.30
CA VAL A 119 24.96 1.66 7.00
C VAL A 119 24.90 1.18 8.43
N SER A 120 25.18 2.04 9.39
CA SER A 120 25.28 1.65 10.80
C SER A 120 24.79 2.73 11.75
N ASN A 121 24.26 2.30 12.90
CA ASN A 121 24.08 3.14 14.08
C ASN A 121 24.68 2.44 15.31
N SER A 122 24.33 2.89 16.51
CA SER A 122 24.82 2.29 17.77
C SER A 122 24.38 0.83 18.01
N SER A 123 23.40 0.32 17.26
CA SER A 123 22.73 -0.96 17.53
C SER A 123 22.79 -1.96 16.38
N VAL A 124 22.77 -1.48 15.14
CA VAL A 124 22.68 -2.33 13.94
C VAL A 124 23.68 -1.86 12.89
N THR A 125 24.21 -2.81 12.13
CA THR A 125 25.07 -2.56 10.96
C THR A 125 24.60 -3.43 9.80
N ILE A 126 24.45 -2.81 8.65
CA ILE A 126 24.14 -3.47 7.38
C ILE A 126 25.27 -3.16 6.41
N THR A 127 25.79 -4.18 5.73
CA THR A 127 26.87 -4.02 4.77
C THR A 127 26.53 -4.69 3.45
N TRP A 128 26.73 -3.96 2.35
CA TRP A 128 26.74 -4.49 1.00
C TRP A 128 28.18 -4.47 0.50
N SER A 129 28.72 -5.64 0.19
CA SER A 129 30.09 -5.76 -0.33
C SER A 129 30.24 -5.13 -1.72
N ALA A 130 31.47 -4.79 -2.11
CA ALA A 130 31.78 -4.30 -3.45
C ALA A 130 31.29 -5.25 -4.55
N ASP A 131 31.45 -6.58 -4.36
CA ASP A 131 30.98 -7.60 -5.29
C ASP A 131 29.45 -7.57 -5.44
N THR A 132 28.73 -7.42 -4.31
CA THR A 132 27.28 -7.27 -4.32
C THR A 132 26.88 -6.02 -5.09
N LEU A 133 27.47 -4.86 -4.79
CA LEU A 133 27.17 -3.61 -5.47
C LEU A 133 27.58 -3.60 -6.94
N GLY A 134 28.59 -4.40 -7.31
CA GLY A 134 29.02 -4.62 -8.69
C GLY A 134 27.90 -5.12 -9.59
N LEU A 135 26.97 -5.92 -9.06
CA LEU A 135 25.82 -6.45 -9.79
C LEU A 135 24.72 -5.40 -10.08
N LEU A 136 24.78 -4.21 -9.48
CA LEU A 136 23.94 -3.06 -9.87
C LEU A 136 24.50 -2.35 -11.13
N ALA A 137 25.75 -2.59 -11.49
CA ALA A 137 26.40 -1.99 -12.65
C ALA A 137 25.94 -2.58 -13.99
N ASP A 138 25.49 -3.84 -13.95
CA ASP A 138 25.07 -4.65 -15.09
C ASP A 138 23.60 -4.37 -15.49
#